data_AF-A0A3P6UTR2-F1
#
_entry.id   AF-A0A3P6UTR2-F1
#
_cell.length_a   1.000
_cell.length_b   1.000
_cell.length_c   1.000
_cell.angle_alpha   90.00
_cell.angle_beta   90.00
_cell.angle_gamma   90.00
#
_symmetry.space_group_name_H-M   'P 1'
#
loop_
_entity.id
_entity.type
_entity.pdbx_description
1 polymer ?
#
loop_
_entity_poly.entity_id
_entity_poly.type
_entity_poly.pdbx_seq_one_letter_code
_entity_poly.pdbx_strand_id
1 'polypeptide(L)'
;MGSAAVDIASMLISCLSGKDRQEHWTGLLENFYSVLKEEVGGMKMPYTFEQLKEAYCQCLPFIGFTFLPFMIPFLDKMSKEVTEQNKERVESLLEKMDYLLDDIISFYERNKEKNLQTVTASVTFGSSRLTK
;
A
#
# COMPACT_ATOMS: atom_id res chain seq x y z
N MET A 1 -11.43 -7.79 -13.28
CA MET A 1 -10.84 -8.42 -12.08
C MET A 1 -10.22 -7.28 -11.28
N GLY A 2 -10.88 -6.87 -10.19
CA GLY A 2 -10.40 -5.81 -9.28
C GLY A 2 -10.08 -6.42 -7.92
N SER A 3 -9.11 -5.85 -7.20
CA SER A 3 -8.73 -6.27 -5.86
C SER A 3 -8.88 -5.08 -4.94
N ALA A 4 -9.76 -5.18 -3.94
CA ALA A 4 -10.02 -4.09 -3.00
C ALA A 4 -8.74 -3.54 -2.35
N ALA A 5 -7.76 -4.40 -2.09
CA ALA A 5 -6.45 -4.00 -1.56
C ALA A 5 -5.61 -3.20 -2.56
N VAL A 6 -5.64 -3.59 -3.84
CA VAL A 6 -4.93 -2.88 -4.91
C VAL A 6 -5.60 -1.53 -5.21
N ASP A 7 -6.93 -1.52 -5.22
CA ASP A 7 -7.74 -0.34 -5.49
C ASP A 7 -7.51 0.73 -4.41
N ILE A 8 -7.61 0.36 -3.13
CA ILE A 8 -7.35 1.29 -2.01
C ILE A 8 -5.89 1.75 -1.99
N ALA A 9 -4.91 0.87 -2.19
CA ALA A 9 -3.50 1.25 -2.24
C ALA A 9 -3.20 2.25 -3.36
N SER A 10 -3.72 1.99 -4.56
CA SER A 10 -3.55 2.90 -5.70
C SER A 10 -4.23 4.25 -5.46
N MET A 11 -5.42 4.25 -4.84
CA MET A 11 -6.13 5.47 -4.48
C MET A 11 -5.37 6.29 -3.44
N LEU A 12 -4.87 5.67 -2.36
CA LEU A 12 -4.12 6.38 -1.32
C LEU A 12 -2.81 6.97 -1.86
N ILE A 13 -2.08 6.23 -2.70
CA ILE A 13 -0.83 6.70 -3.32
C ILE A 13 -1.09 7.89 -4.26
N SER A 14 -2.16 7.83 -5.06
CA SER A 14 -2.44 8.86 -6.06
C SER A 14 -3.07 10.13 -5.45
N CYS A 15 -3.94 10.00 -4.46
CA CYS A 15 -4.77 11.12 -3.98
C CYS A 15 -4.21 11.88 -2.76
N LEU A 16 -3.44 11.24 -1.87
CA LEU A 16 -2.99 11.87 -0.62
C LEU A 16 -1.55 12.38 -0.69
N SER A 17 -1.17 13.30 0.20
CA SER A 17 0.25 13.58 0.44
C SER A 17 0.96 12.34 0.98
N GLY A 18 2.30 12.34 0.95
CA GLY A 18 3.09 11.26 1.53
C GLY A 18 2.80 11.11 3.03
N LYS A 19 2.88 12.24 3.74
CA LYS A 19 2.62 12.32 5.17
C LYS A 19 1.22 11.85 5.58
N ASP A 20 0.16 12.36 4.95
CA ASP A 20 -1.22 12.02 5.33
C ASP A 20 -1.51 10.53 5.13
N ARG A 21 -0.93 9.94 4.07
CA ARG A 21 -1.03 8.51 3.84
C ARG A 21 -0.41 7.71 4.98
N GLN A 22 0.82 8.01 5.37
CA GLN A 22 1.49 7.30 6.47
C GLN A 22 0.79 7.48 7.81
N GLU A 23 0.29 8.67 8.10
CA GLU A 23 -0.36 8.97 9.37
C GLU A 23 -1.75 8.29 9.49
N HIS A 24 -2.49 8.18 8.38
CA HIS A 24 -3.90 7.83 8.41
C HIS A 24 -4.29 6.53 7.69
N TRP A 25 -3.35 5.81 7.05
CA TRP A 25 -3.70 4.67 6.18
C TRP A 25 -4.59 3.62 6.87
N THR A 26 -4.37 3.30 8.15
CA THR A 26 -5.18 2.29 8.85
C THR A 26 -6.65 2.75 9.02
N GLY A 27 -6.86 4.00 9.43
CA GLY A 27 -8.22 4.55 9.58
C GLY A 27 -8.92 4.73 8.23
N LEU A 28 -8.17 5.10 7.19
CA LEU A 28 -8.70 5.16 5.82
C LEU A 28 -9.10 3.79 5.30
N LEU A 29 -8.32 2.75 5.60
CA LEU A 29 -8.66 1.36 5.29
C LEU A 29 -9.92 0.89 6.03
N GLU A 30 -10.09 1.27 7.29
CA GLU A 30 -11.27 0.92 8.09
C GLU A 30 -12.53 1.60 7.54
N ASN A 31 -12.43 2.89 7.21
CA ASN A 31 -13.50 3.63 6.55
C ASN A 31 -13.86 3.00 5.21
N PHE A 32 -12.87 2.69 4.38
CA PHE A 32 -13.07 2.02 3.09
C PHE A 32 -13.74 0.65 3.25
N TYR A 33 -13.32 -0.16 4.23
CA TYR A 33 -13.95 -1.45 4.52
C TYR A 33 -15.39 -1.31 5.02
N SER A 34 -15.69 -0.25 5.76
CA SER A 34 -17.05 0.05 6.23
C SER A 34 -17.97 0.41 5.07
N VAL A 35 -17.51 1.24 4.14
CA VAL A 35 -18.23 1.54 2.89
C VAL A 35 -18.45 0.25 2.07
N LEU A 36 -17.42 -0.59 1.92
CA LEU A 36 -17.58 -1.86 1.20
C LEU A 36 -18.62 -2.78 1.84
N LYS A 37 -18.72 -2.82 3.16
CA LYS A 37 -19.77 -3.58 3.86
C LYS A 37 -21.17 -3.05 3.53
N GLU A 38 -21.34 -1.73 3.51
CA GLU A 38 -22.61 -1.10 3.17
C GLU A 38 -23.03 -1.45 1.74
N GLU A 39 -22.09 -1.40 0.79
CA GLU A 39 -22.31 -1.77 -0.62
C GLU A 39 -22.62 -3.25 -0.82
N VAL A 40 -21.96 -4.13 -0.06
CA VAL A 40 -22.27 -5.58 -0.06
C VAL A 40 -23.63 -5.86 0.57
N GLY A 41 -24.15 -4.96 1.41
CA GLY A 41 -25.47 -5.02 2.00
C GLY A 41 -25.64 -6.19 2.96
N GLY A 42 -26.81 -6.85 2.91
CA GLY A 42 -27.13 -7.99 3.78
C GLY A 42 -26.34 -9.27 3.49
N MET A 43 -25.44 -9.25 2.51
CA MET A 43 -24.60 -10.40 2.18
C MET A 43 -23.41 -10.50 3.15
N LYS A 44 -22.92 -11.73 3.35
CA LYS A 44 -21.73 -11.96 4.15
C LYS A 44 -20.50 -11.41 3.41
N MET A 45 -19.70 -10.60 4.10
CA MET A 45 -18.41 -10.15 3.56
C MET A 45 -17.48 -11.33 3.24
N PRO A 46 -16.83 -11.35 2.06
CA PRO A 46 -15.95 -12.45 1.66
C PRO A 46 -14.61 -12.46 2.40
N TYR A 47 -14.24 -11.36 3.06
CA TYR A 47 -13.03 -11.22 3.84
C TYR A 47 -13.26 -10.32 5.06
N THR A 48 -12.39 -10.42 6.06
CA THR A 48 -12.38 -9.55 7.24
C THR A 48 -11.58 -8.28 7.00
N PHE A 49 -11.73 -7.30 7.90
CA PHE A 49 -10.91 -6.09 7.89
C PHE A 49 -9.42 -6.43 7.96
N GLU A 50 -9.03 -7.36 8.85
CA GLU A 50 -7.64 -7.77 9.01
C GLU A 50 -7.07 -8.43 7.75
N GLN A 51 -7.88 -9.18 7.01
CA GLN A 51 -7.46 -9.74 5.73
C GLN A 51 -7.23 -8.65 4.67
N LEU A 52 -8.09 -7.63 4.62
CA LEU A 52 -7.89 -6.48 3.73
C LEU A 52 -6.64 -5.68 4.12
N LYS A 53 -6.46 -5.40 5.41
CA LYS A 53 -5.30 -4.70 5.95
C LYS A 53 -4.00 -5.45 5.65
N GLU A 54 -3.99 -6.76 5.83
CA GLU A 54 -2.85 -7.59 5.48
C GLU A 54 -2.56 -7.54 3.98
N ALA A 55 -3.59 -7.69 3.14
CA ALA A 55 -3.44 -7.64 1.69
C ALA A 55 -2.91 -6.28 1.21
N TYR A 56 -3.38 -5.18 1.80
CA TYR A 56 -2.84 -3.84 1.53
C TYR A 56 -1.33 -3.78 1.82
N CYS A 57 -0.91 -4.22 3.02
CA CYS A 57 0.51 -4.24 3.40
C CYS A 57 1.35 -5.08 2.44
N GLN A 58 0.81 -6.21 1.96
CA GLN A 58 1.48 -7.11 1.02
C GLN A 58 1.61 -6.49 -0.37
N CYS A 59 0.57 -5.82 -0.86
CA CYS A 59 0.54 -5.28 -2.22
C CYS A 59 1.24 -3.92 -2.35
N LEU A 60 1.31 -3.12 -1.27
CA LEU A 60 1.81 -1.75 -1.32
C LEU A 60 3.21 -1.61 -1.95
N PRO A 61 4.23 -2.44 -1.60
CA PRO A 61 5.56 -2.30 -2.22
C PRO A 61 5.53 -2.46 -3.74
N PHE A 62 4.76 -3.43 -4.23
CA PHE A 62 4.62 -3.68 -5.67
C PHE A 62 3.89 -2.54 -6.38
N ILE A 63 2.79 -2.05 -5.80
CA ILE A 63 2.01 -0.94 -6.36
C ILE A 63 2.84 0.35 -6.35
N GLY A 64 3.48 0.67 -5.23
CA GLY A 64 4.35 1.83 -5.09
C GLY A 64 5.50 1.81 -6.09
N PHE A 65 6.18 0.67 -6.24
CA PHE A 65 7.25 0.50 -7.22
C PHE A 65 6.76 0.70 -8.67
N THR A 66 5.53 0.29 -8.96
CA THR A 66 4.89 0.51 -10.28
C THR A 66 4.51 1.98 -10.49
N PHE A 67 4.10 2.68 -9.44
CA PHE A 67 3.68 4.09 -9.50
C PHE A 67 4.85 5.08 -9.60
N LEU A 68 6.02 4.77 -9.01
CA LEU A 68 7.17 5.68 -9.02
C LEU A 68 7.61 6.10 -10.45
N PRO A 69 7.83 5.17 -11.41
CA PRO A 69 8.15 5.56 -12.78
C PRO A 69 7.06 6.37 -13.47
N PHE A 70 5.78 6.14 -13.11
CA PHE A 70 4.66 6.89 -13.65
C PHE A 70 4.70 8.37 -13.22
N MET A 71 5.25 8.69 -12.05
CA MET A 71 5.35 10.07 -11.55
C MET A 71 6.47 10.88 -12.24
N ILE A 72 7.54 10.23 -12.71
CA ILE A 72 8.72 10.89 -13.29
C ILE A 72 8.39 11.81 -14.49
N PRO A 73 7.59 11.40 -15.49
CA PRO A 73 7.21 12.29 -16.59
C PRO A 73 6.43 13.52 -16.13
N PHE A 74 5.60 13.40 -15.08
CA PHE A 74 4.89 14.55 -14.53
C PHE A 74 5.86 15.52 -13.87
N LEU A 75 6.85 15.02 -13.13
CA LEU A 75 7.90 15.83 -12.53
C LEU A 75 8.71 16.59 -13.60
N ASP A 76 9.15 15.91 -14.65
CA ASP A 76 9.90 16.52 -15.76
C ASP A 76 9.07 17.59 -16.49
N LYS A 77 7.79 17.30 -16.75
CA LYS A 77 6.88 18.26 -17.39
C LYS A 77 6.66 19.50 -16.53
N MET A 78 6.35 19.32 -15.24
CA MET A 78 6.06 20.45 -14.33
C MET A 78 7.29 21.29 -14.04
N SER A 79 8.48 20.69 -13.94
CA SER A 79 9.72 21.41 -13.65
C SER A 79 10.18 22.33 -14.79
N LYS A 80 9.82 22.02 -16.04
CA LYS A 80 10.13 22.85 -17.22
C LYS A 80 9.33 24.15 -17.28
N GLU A 81 8.17 24.21 -16.62
CA GLU A 81 7.29 25.36 -16.62
C GLU A 81 7.46 26.16 -15.33
N VAL A 82 8.30 27.20 -15.33
CA VAL A 82 8.67 27.96 -14.11
C VAL A 82 7.57 28.96 -13.70
N THR A 83 6.47 28.43 -13.17
CA THR A 83 5.44 29.20 -12.45
C THR A 83 5.49 28.85 -10.96
N GLU A 84 5.12 29.78 -10.07
CA GLU A 84 5.07 29.48 -8.62
C GLU A 84 4.16 28.28 -8.32
N GLN A 85 3.02 28.19 -9.02
CA GLN A 85 2.12 27.03 -8.92
C GLN A 85 2.79 25.71 -9.29
N ASN A 86 3.66 25.70 -10.31
CA ASN A 86 4.36 24.49 -10.70
C ASN A 86 5.50 24.14 -9.74
N LYS A 87 6.15 25.13 -9.10
CA LYS A 87 7.12 24.87 -8.03
C LYS A 87 6.48 24.12 -6.87
N GLU A 88 5.34 24.61 -6.36
CA GLU A 88 4.60 23.94 -5.27
C GLU A 88 4.17 22.52 -5.65
N ARG A 89 3.72 22.31 -6.90
CA ARG A 89 3.35 20.97 -7.41
C ARG A 89 4.55 20.03 -7.54
N VAL A 90 5.70 20.53 -7.97
CA VAL A 90 6.95 19.77 -8.05
C VAL A 90 7.39 19.35 -6.65
N GLU A 91 7.39 20.27 -5.68
CA GLU A 91 7.72 19.98 -4.29
C GLU A 91 6.77 18.96 -3.67
N SER A 92 5.46 19.12 -3.89
CA SER A 92 4.45 18.15 -3.45
C SER A 92 4.63 16.77 -4.08
N LEU A 93 4.99 16.69 -5.36
CA LEU A 93 5.23 15.41 -6.03
C LEU A 93 6.52 14.74 -5.50
N LEU A 94 7.58 15.51 -5.28
CA LEU A 94 8.82 15.02 -4.68
C LEU A 94 8.59 14.49 -3.26
N GLU A 95 7.85 15.22 -2.43
CA GLU A 95 7.42 14.78 -1.10
C GLU A 95 6.68 13.44 -1.18
N LYS A 96 5.65 13.35 -2.04
CA LYS A 96 4.91 12.10 -2.26
C LYS A 96 5.82 10.93 -2.67
N MET A 97 6.79 11.17 -3.54
CA MET A 97 7.73 10.14 -4.00
C MET A 97 8.67 9.67 -2.89
N ASP A 98 9.19 10.59 -2.07
CA ASP A 98 10.09 10.29 -0.94
C ASP A 98 9.39 9.39 0.09
N TYR A 99 8.21 9.81 0.55
CA TYR A 99 7.38 9.01 1.44
C TYR A 99 6.95 7.67 0.83
N LEU A 100 6.76 7.60 -0.50
CA LEU A 100 6.42 6.35 -1.17
C LEU A 100 7.61 5.38 -1.19
N LEU A 101 8.84 5.87 -1.32
CA LEU A 101 10.05 5.05 -1.20
C LEU A 101 10.16 4.47 0.22
N ASP A 102 9.94 5.29 1.24
CA ASP A 102 9.93 4.85 2.65
C ASP A 102 8.86 3.78 2.90
N ASP A 103 7.65 3.97 2.35
CA ASP A 103 6.58 2.99 2.42
C ASP A 103 6.99 1.66 1.76
N ILE A 104 7.54 1.72 0.54
CA ILE A 104 7.97 0.52 -0.20
C ILE A 104 8.98 -0.26 0.63
N ILE A 105 10.01 0.40 1.18
CA ILE A 105 11.04 -0.24 1.99
C ILE A 105 10.43 -0.84 3.25
N SER A 106 9.70 -0.04 4.03
CA SER A 106 9.13 -0.45 5.32
C SER A 106 8.19 -1.65 5.17
N PHE A 107 7.27 -1.61 4.20
CA PHE A 107 6.33 -2.70 3.98
C PHE A 107 7.00 -3.91 3.33
N TYR A 108 8.00 -3.73 2.46
CA TYR A 108 8.76 -4.85 1.90
C TYR A 108 9.52 -5.61 2.99
N GLU A 109 10.23 -4.91 3.87
CA GLU A 109 10.97 -5.52 4.98
C GLU A 109 10.02 -6.28 5.91
N ARG A 110 8.93 -5.63 6.32
CA ARG A 110 7.86 -6.26 7.12
C ARG A 110 7.30 -7.52 6.47
N ASN A 111 7.06 -7.50 5.16
CA ASN A 111 6.55 -8.66 4.43
C ASN A 111 7.60 -9.78 4.32
N LYS A 112 8.86 -9.43 4.10
CA LYS A 112 9.99 -10.37 4.05
C LYS A 112 10.15 -11.10 5.40
N GLU A 113 10.15 -10.37 6.51
CA GLU A 113 10.26 -10.95 7.85
C GLU A 113 9.11 -11.91 8.16
N LYS A 114 7.87 -11.51 7.85
CA LYS A 114 6.68 -12.33 8.07
C LYS A 114 6.69 -13.63 7.24
N ASN A 115 7.19 -13.56 6.00
CA ASN A 115 7.38 -14.74 5.15
C ASN A 115 8.43 -15.69 5.72
N LEU A 116 9.56 -15.18 6.23
CA LEU A 116 10.61 -15.99 6.86
C LEU A 116 10.10 -16.71 8.12
N GLN A 117 9.31 -16.04 8.95
CA GLN A 117 8.67 -16.66 10.13
C GLN A 117 7.73 -17.80 9.73
N THR A 118 6.94 -17.60 8.66
CA THR A 118 5.99 -18.60 8.16
C THR A 118 6.71 -19.85 7.62
N VAL A 119 7.79 -19.65 6.87
CA VAL A 119 8.63 -20.75 6.37
C VAL A 119 9.27 -21.52 7.53
N THR A 120 9.83 -20.80 8.52
CA THR A 120 10.45 -21.41 9.69
C THR A 120 9.45 -22.23 10.51
N ALA A 121 8.25 -21.69 10.76
CA ALA A 121 7.18 -22.41 11.46
C ALA A 121 6.77 -23.69 10.71
N SER A 122 6.66 -23.62 9.38
CA SER A 122 6.31 -24.76 8.53
C SER A 122 7.36 -25.87 8.57
N VAL A 123 8.65 -25.50 8.55
CA VAL A 123 9.78 -26.45 8.68
C VAL A 123 9.80 -27.13 10.05
N THR A 124 9.63 -26.36 11.13
CA THR A 124 9.59 -26.91 12.50
C THR A 124 8.38 -27.84 12.72
N PHE A 125 7.22 -27.50 12.16
CA PHE A 125 6.02 -28.34 12.23
C PHE A 125 6.15 -29.61 11.37
N GLY A 126 6.79 -29.52 10.20
CA GLY A 126 7.10 -30.68 9.36
C GLY A 126 8.07 -31.65 10.03
N SER A 127 9.13 -31.13 10.66
CA SER A 127 10.14 -31.95 11.33
C SER A 127 9.61 -32.68 12.58
N SER A 128 8.59 -32.13 13.25
CA SER A 128 7.95 -32.75 14.43
C SER A 128 6.89 -33.81 14.09
N ARG A 129 6.42 -33.87 12.84
CA ARG A 129 5.60 -34.99 12.33
C ARG A 129 6.42 -36.18 11.85
N LEU A 130 7.69 -35.99 11.49
CA LEU A 130 8.58 -37.06 10.99
C LEU A 130 9.28 -37.84 12.12
N THR A 131 9.16 -37.40 13.37
CA THR A 131 9.76 -38.03 14.56
C THR A 131 8.75 -38.78 15.45
N LYS A 132 7.53 -39.04 14.94
CA LYS A 132 6.53 -39.92 15.54
C LYS A 132 6.18 -41.04 14.57
#